data_AF-A0A8C9JZJ4-F1
#
_entry.id   AF-A0A8C9JZJ4-F1
#
_cell.length_a   1.000
_cell.length_b   1.000
_cell.length_c   1.000
_cell.angle_alpha   90.00
_cell.angle_beta   90.00
_cell.angle_gamma   90.00
#
_symmetry.space_group_name_H-M   'P 1'
#
loop_
_entity.id
_entity.type
_entity.pdbx_description
1 polymer ?
#
loop_
_entity_poly.entity_id
_entity_poly.type
_entity_poly.pdbx_seq_one_letter_code
_entity_poly.pdbx_strand_id
1 'polypeptide(L)'
;MAFLPPWAGVLVYFFCVSLAGSDFSDLYPPLWLKSPGQFSDYRVENGKYIIDPWVYSERMGMYKILVNKTASYFENFVPDNEQNILWGLPLQNGWQFRTGRLADPRRRKDCGYESGDLLCISVDSWWADMNYFLCALPFLAAVDSGIMGISSDEVMLLPPPKDQTNFCLNVSSCQSSFPEIMSKWNAFYQHLQYPSSSFEDLLKYLWAAHASTLENAGKIFEDRLEYYSKPEADFGRNWCVAVEYLAASLFPTTLIITHEFQKGLPPRMLVNGDRAPFISDFTDFQNAVLLVLSFLPRLDNSSAHCLIAIS
;
A
#
# COMPACT_ATOMS: atom_id res chain seq x y z
N MET A 1 21.43 -8.51 20.10
CA MET A 1 20.10 -9.15 20.21
C MET A 1 19.17 -8.17 20.90
N ALA A 2 18.53 -7.30 20.13
CA ALA A 2 17.52 -6.38 20.66
C ALA A 2 16.20 -7.15 20.76
N PHE A 3 15.67 -7.27 21.96
CA PHE A 3 14.34 -7.87 22.16
C PHE A 3 13.30 -6.88 21.61
N LEU A 4 12.52 -7.32 20.63
CA LEU A 4 11.30 -6.62 20.24
C LEU A 4 10.43 -6.45 21.48
N PRO A 5 9.81 -5.28 21.69
CA PRO A 5 8.93 -5.08 22.82
C PRO A 5 7.79 -6.12 22.83
N PRO A 6 7.34 -6.61 23.99
CA PRO A 6 6.33 -7.68 24.11
C PRO A 6 5.03 -7.45 23.31
N TRP A 7 4.74 -6.20 22.96
CA TRP A 7 3.55 -5.76 22.25
C TRP A 7 3.70 -5.75 20.72
N ALA A 8 4.92 -5.73 20.15
CA ALA A 8 5.12 -6.03 18.74
C ALA A 8 4.69 -7.48 18.44
N GLY A 9 4.92 -8.37 19.41
CA GLY A 9 4.38 -9.73 19.41
C GLY A 9 2.86 -9.79 19.53
N VAL A 10 2.19 -8.80 20.13
CA VAL A 10 0.72 -8.74 20.22
C VAL A 10 0.09 -8.38 18.87
N LEU A 11 0.68 -7.45 18.11
CA LEU A 11 0.25 -7.18 16.73
C LEU A 11 0.38 -8.46 15.88
N VAL A 12 1.58 -9.06 15.84
CA VAL A 12 1.82 -10.31 15.10
C VAL A 12 0.89 -11.43 15.58
N TYR A 13 0.65 -11.56 16.89
CA TYR A 13 -0.26 -12.57 17.46
C TYR A 13 -1.72 -12.35 17.04
N PHE A 14 -2.25 -11.13 17.08
CA PHE A 14 -3.59 -10.85 16.57
C PHE A 14 -3.69 -11.10 15.06
N PHE A 15 -2.61 -10.84 14.31
CA PHE A 15 -2.59 -11.04 12.85
C PHE A 15 -2.30 -12.48 12.40
N CYS A 16 -1.76 -13.36 13.26
CA CYS A 16 -1.48 -14.76 12.94
C CYS A 16 -2.61 -15.75 13.33
N VAL A 17 -3.65 -15.34 14.06
CA VAL A 17 -4.67 -16.25 14.62
C VAL A 17 -5.79 -16.66 13.63
N SER A 18 -5.85 -16.10 12.42
CA SER A 18 -6.77 -16.59 11.36
C SER A 18 -6.01 -17.35 10.28
N LEU A 19 -5.94 -18.67 10.43
CA LEU A 19 -5.59 -19.60 9.35
C LEU A 19 -6.76 -20.60 9.22
N ALA A 20 -7.84 -20.17 8.57
CA ALA A 20 -8.90 -21.06 8.13
C ALA A 20 -9.21 -20.77 6.66
N GLY A 21 -9.22 -21.84 5.85
CA GLY A 21 -9.16 -21.80 4.39
C GLY A 21 -10.13 -20.83 3.74
N SER A 22 -9.59 -19.93 2.93
CA SER A 22 -10.31 -19.06 2.02
C SER A 22 -10.54 -19.76 0.67
N ASP A 23 -11.65 -19.40 0.02
CA ASP A 23 -11.90 -19.78 -1.36
C ASP A 23 -10.91 -19.03 -2.28
N PHE A 24 -10.34 -19.69 -3.29
CA PHE A 24 -9.22 -19.12 -4.07
C PHE A 24 -9.60 -17.82 -4.81
N SER A 25 -10.89 -17.59 -5.10
CA SER A 25 -11.36 -16.34 -5.70
C SER A 25 -11.27 -15.13 -4.77
N ASP A 26 -11.32 -15.34 -3.46
CA ASP A 26 -11.33 -14.26 -2.46
C ASP A 26 -9.92 -13.78 -2.13
N LEU A 27 -8.89 -14.55 -2.51
CA LEU A 27 -7.49 -14.22 -2.27
C LEU A 27 -7.04 -12.97 -3.02
N TYR A 28 -7.53 -12.77 -4.24
CA TYR A 28 -7.09 -11.68 -5.10
C TYR A 28 -7.89 -10.39 -4.85
N PRO A 29 -7.28 -9.21 -5.09
CA PRO A 29 -8.01 -7.96 -4.97
C PRO A 29 -9.10 -7.85 -6.06
N PRO A 30 -10.11 -6.98 -5.85
CA PRO A 30 -11.19 -6.78 -6.81
C PRO A 30 -10.67 -6.48 -8.21
N LEU A 31 -11.33 -7.06 -9.22
CA LEU A 31 -10.99 -6.87 -10.63
C LEU A 31 -9.57 -7.30 -11.03
N TRP A 32 -8.84 -8.05 -10.20
CA TRP A 32 -7.49 -8.53 -10.52
C TRP A 32 -7.38 -9.20 -11.89
N LEU A 33 -8.27 -10.15 -12.18
CA LEU A 33 -8.26 -10.86 -13.46
C LEU A 33 -8.62 -9.97 -14.65
N LYS A 34 -9.46 -8.96 -14.43
CA LYS A 34 -9.92 -8.01 -15.47
C LYS A 34 -8.95 -6.84 -15.70
N SER A 35 -8.04 -6.59 -14.76
CA SER A 35 -7.07 -5.50 -14.84
C SER A 35 -5.92 -5.87 -15.79
N PRO A 36 -5.29 -4.87 -16.46
CA PRO A 36 -4.13 -5.07 -17.34
C PRO A 36 -3.06 -5.99 -16.72
N GLY A 37 -2.59 -6.97 -17.48
CA GLY A 37 -1.59 -7.94 -17.03
C GLY A 37 -0.19 -7.70 -17.61
N GLN A 38 -0.08 -6.84 -18.62
CA GLN A 38 1.14 -6.55 -19.36
C GLN A 38 1.07 -5.13 -19.96
N PHE A 39 2.21 -4.57 -20.34
CA PHE A 39 2.29 -3.19 -20.85
C PHE A 39 1.44 -2.95 -22.11
N SER A 40 1.38 -3.93 -23.02
CA SER A 40 0.59 -3.87 -24.26
C SER A 40 -0.92 -3.81 -24.05
N ASP A 41 -1.40 -4.06 -22.83
CA ASP A 41 -2.82 -3.90 -22.49
C ASP A 41 -3.19 -2.42 -22.25
N TYR A 42 -2.20 -1.54 -22.07
CA TYR A 42 -2.41 -0.09 -21.99
C TYR A 42 -2.34 0.57 -23.36
N ARG A 43 -2.92 1.77 -23.44
CA ARG A 43 -2.81 2.62 -24.63
C ARG A 43 -1.37 3.08 -24.82
N VAL A 44 -0.98 3.23 -26.09
CA VAL A 44 0.34 3.73 -26.49
C VAL A 44 0.20 5.06 -27.20
N GLU A 45 0.92 6.08 -26.73
CA GLU A 45 0.97 7.41 -27.35
C GLU A 45 2.43 7.85 -27.49
N ASN A 46 2.83 8.24 -28.71
CA ASN A 46 4.21 8.66 -29.01
C ASN A 46 5.29 7.65 -28.56
N GLY A 47 5.01 6.36 -28.69
CA GLY A 47 5.92 5.28 -28.28
C GLY A 47 5.96 5.00 -26.77
N LYS A 48 5.05 5.59 -25.99
CA LYS A 48 4.99 5.39 -24.53
C LYS A 48 3.70 4.70 -24.12
N TYR A 49 3.79 3.76 -23.19
CA TYR A 49 2.64 3.23 -22.47
C TYR A 49 2.08 4.30 -21.54
N ILE A 50 0.83 4.70 -21.77
CA ILE A 50 0.15 5.71 -20.96
C ILE A 50 -0.78 5.01 -19.98
N ILE A 51 -0.57 5.23 -18.69
CA ILE A 51 -1.34 4.62 -17.62
C ILE A 51 -2.04 5.73 -16.83
N ASP A 52 -3.33 5.60 -16.58
CA ASP A 52 -4.09 6.47 -15.69
C ASP A 52 -4.21 5.83 -14.29
N PRO A 53 -3.32 6.16 -13.34
CA PRO A 53 -3.40 5.63 -11.98
C PRO A 53 -4.62 6.17 -11.21
N TRP A 54 -5.42 7.08 -11.77
CA TRP A 54 -6.67 7.55 -11.17
C TRP A 54 -7.88 6.74 -11.64
N VAL A 55 -7.65 5.69 -12.45
CA VAL A 55 -8.61 4.64 -12.77
C VAL A 55 -8.19 3.36 -12.04
N TYR A 56 -9.10 2.78 -11.24
CA TYR A 56 -8.80 1.66 -10.36
C TYR A 56 -8.21 0.45 -11.09
N SER A 57 -8.79 0.04 -12.22
CA SER A 57 -8.28 -1.10 -12.99
C SER A 57 -6.90 -0.85 -13.57
N GLU A 58 -6.59 0.39 -13.98
CA GLU A 58 -5.27 0.74 -14.51
C GLU A 58 -4.23 0.79 -13.39
N ARG A 59 -4.54 1.39 -12.23
CA ARG A 59 -3.68 1.30 -11.04
C ARG A 59 -3.46 -0.14 -10.60
N MET A 60 -4.50 -0.96 -10.60
CA MET A 60 -4.39 -2.39 -10.26
C MET A 60 -3.50 -3.13 -11.26
N GLY A 61 -3.58 -2.78 -12.55
CA GLY A 61 -2.72 -3.36 -13.58
C GLY A 61 -1.24 -3.05 -13.37
N MET A 62 -0.88 -1.86 -12.85
CA MET A 62 0.50 -1.55 -12.47
C MET A 62 1.03 -2.54 -11.43
N TYR A 63 0.25 -2.81 -10.37
CA TYR A 63 0.62 -3.80 -9.37
C TYR A 63 0.70 -5.22 -9.93
N LYS A 64 -0.24 -5.59 -10.81
CA LYS A 64 -0.26 -6.91 -11.45
C LYS A 64 0.96 -7.16 -12.30
N ILE A 65 1.37 -6.18 -13.11
CA ILE A 65 2.60 -6.25 -13.89
C ILE A 65 3.80 -6.35 -12.96
N LEU A 66 3.88 -5.52 -11.91
CA LEU A 66 4.98 -5.53 -10.95
C LEU A 66 5.14 -6.91 -10.28
N VAL A 67 4.06 -7.46 -9.74
CA VAL A 67 4.05 -8.77 -9.09
C VAL A 67 4.40 -9.89 -10.07
N ASN A 68 3.92 -9.83 -11.32
CA ASN A 68 4.24 -10.84 -12.33
C ASN A 68 5.70 -10.76 -12.80
N LYS A 69 6.22 -9.55 -13.04
CA LYS A 69 7.59 -9.31 -13.50
C LYS A 69 8.64 -9.65 -12.45
N THR A 70 8.24 -9.67 -11.18
CA THR A 70 9.12 -10.04 -10.07
C THR A 70 8.98 -11.50 -9.64
N ALA A 71 8.05 -12.27 -10.22
CA ALA A 71 7.72 -13.62 -9.77
C ALA A 71 8.92 -14.57 -9.73
N SER A 72 9.72 -14.59 -10.78
CA SER A 72 10.87 -15.48 -10.91
C SER A 72 11.93 -15.29 -9.81
N TYR A 73 12.01 -14.10 -9.21
CA TYR A 73 12.94 -13.85 -8.11
C TYR A 73 12.47 -14.48 -6.79
N PHE A 74 11.20 -14.84 -6.68
CA PHE A 74 10.61 -15.48 -5.50
C PHE A 74 10.39 -17.00 -5.66
N GLU A 75 10.54 -17.55 -6.87
CA GLU A 75 10.42 -18.99 -7.15
C GLU A 75 11.42 -19.85 -6.35
N ASN A 76 12.56 -19.27 -5.96
CA ASN A 76 13.55 -19.93 -5.10
C ASN A 76 13.04 -20.23 -3.68
N PHE A 77 11.93 -19.61 -3.26
CA PHE A 77 11.32 -19.83 -1.95
C PHE A 77 10.18 -20.86 -2.02
N VAL A 78 9.25 -20.72 -2.98
CA VAL A 78 8.10 -21.64 -3.21
C VAL A 78 7.72 -21.61 -4.70
N PRO A 79 7.29 -22.75 -5.30
CA PRO A 79 6.95 -22.84 -6.73
C PRO A 79 5.73 -22.04 -7.25
N ASP A 80 5.18 -21.09 -6.49
CA ASP A 80 4.11 -20.21 -6.92
C ASP A 80 4.37 -18.78 -6.44
N ASN A 81 3.91 -17.78 -7.20
CA ASN A 81 4.19 -16.36 -6.93
C ASN A 81 3.55 -15.84 -5.61
N GLU A 82 2.94 -16.69 -4.79
CA GLU A 82 2.26 -16.34 -3.54
C GLU A 82 3.20 -15.74 -2.49
N GLN A 83 4.48 -16.15 -2.49
CA GLN A 83 5.51 -15.65 -1.56
C GLN A 83 6.10 -14.29 -1.96
N ASN A 84 5.65 -13.72 -3.09
CA ASN A 84 6.11 -12.41 -3.50
C ASN A 84 5.66 -11.34 -2.50
N ILE A 85 6.61 -10.72 -1.82
CA ILE A 85 6.33 -9.74 -0.76
C ILE A 85 5.73 -8.44 -1.30
N LEU A 86 5.65 -8.26 -2.63
CA LEU A 86 4.96 -7.12 -3.24
C LEU A 86 3.43 -7.30 -3.26
N TRP A 87 2.88 -8.47 -2.90
CA TRP A 87 1.43 -8.69 -2.79
C TRP A 87 0.72 -7.76 -1.78
N GLY A 88 1.45 -7.26 -0.79
CA GLY A 88 0.98 -6.24 0.15
C GLY A 88 0.33 -5.03 -0.54
N LEU A 89 0.94 -4.56 -1.63
CA LEU A 89 0.52 -3.35 -2.34
C LEU A 89 -0.86 -3.50 -3.05
N PRO A 90 -1.07 -4.47 -3.97
CA PRO A 90 -2.35 -4.65 -4.64
C PRO A 90 -3.48 -5.04 -3.68
N LEU A 91 -3.20 -5.85 -2.65
CA LEU A 91 -4.21 -6.21 -1.66
C LEU A 91 -4.67 -4.99 -0.88
N GLN A 92 -3.76 -4.11 -0.45
CA GLN A 92 -4.13 -2.88 0.25
C GLN A 92 -4.96 -1.94 -0.62
N ASN A 93 -4.59 -1.77 -1.89
CA ASN A 93 -5.42 -1.02 -2.86
C ASN A 93 -6.81 -1.67 -3.03
N GLY A 94 -6.89 -3.00 -3.05
CA GLY A 94 -8.14 -3.75 -3.13
C GLY A 94 -9.06 -3.53 -1.92
N TRP A 95 -8.51 -3.54 -0.71
CA TRP A 95 -9.25 -3.20 0.51
C TRP A 95 -9.73 -1.74 0.48
N GLN A 96 -8.88 -0.79 0.07
CA GLN A 96 -9.27 0.62 -0.05
C GLN A 96 -10.42 0.82 -1.04
N PHE A 97 -10.41 0.09 -2.17
CA PHE A 97 -11.49 0.11 -3.14
C PHE A 97 -12.81 -0.41 -2.56
N ARG A 98 -12.82 -1.64 -2.00
CA ARG A 98 -14.06 -2.25 -1.45
C ARG A 98 -14.68 -1.45 -0.31
N THR A 99 -13.86 -0.72 0.45
CA THR A 99 -14.32 0.04 1.61
C THR A 99 -14.70 1.49 1.29
N GLY A 100 -14.62 1.88 0.01
CA GLY A 100 -14.96 3.24 -0.45
C GLY A 100 -13.89 4.28 -0.12
N ARG A 101 -12.70 3.87 0.32
CA ARG A 101 -11.62 4.77 0.71
C ARG A 101 -10.97 5.46 -0.48
N LEU A 102 -11.07 4.91 -1.69
CA LEU A 102 -10.58 5.55 -2.93
C LEU A 102 -11.57 6.59 -3.52
N ALA A 103 -12.81 6.64 -3.05
CA ALA A 103 -13.86 7.53 -3.56
C ALA A 103 -13.69 8.97 -3.06
N ASP A 104 -14.47 9.92 -3.62
CA ASP A 104 -14.49 11.31 -3.15
C ASP A 104 -15.07 11.42 -1.73
N PRO A 105 -14.25 11.69 -0.69
CA PRO A 105 -14.74 11.72 0.70
C PRO A 105 -15.71 12.88 0.95
N ARG A 106 -15.70 13.91 0.11
CA ARG A 106 -16.56 15.09 0.24
C ARG A 106 -17.95 14.87 -0.35
N ARG A 107 -18.17 13.76 -1.09
CA ARG A 107 -19.40 13.46 -1.83
C ARG A 107 -19.87 14.62 -2.71
N ARG A 108 -18.95 15.39 -3.27
CA ARG A 108 -19.25 16.51 -4.18
C ARG A 108 -19.32 16.03 -5.62
N LYS A 109 -18.63 14.93 -5.93
CA LYS A 109 -18.61 14.25 -7.22
C LYS A 109 -18.97 12.78 -7.03
N ASP A 110 -19.50 12.16 -8.07
CA ASP A 110 -19.82 10.73 -8.08
C ASP A 110 -18.59 9.83 -8.39
N CYS A 111 -17.37 10.30 -8.10
CA CYS A 111 -16.13 9.53 -8.30
C CYS A 111 -15.97 8.46 -7.22
N GLY A 112 -15.85 7.20 -7.64
CA GLY A 112 -15.75 6.03 -6.76
C GLY A 112 -17.09 5.57 -6.17
N TYR A 113 -18.21 6.07 -6.70
CA TYR A 113 -19.56 5.71 -6.28
C TYR A 113 -20.34 5.03 -7.42
N GLU A 114 -21.22 4.08 -7.07
CA GLU A 114 -22.08 3.39 -8.05
C GLU A 114 -23.00 4.35 -8.84
N SER A 115 -23.34 5.50 -8.26
CA SER A 115 -24.15 6.54 -8.92
C SER A 115 -23.42 7.25 -10.08
N GLY A 116 -22.10 7.11 -10.17
CA GLY A 116 -21.30 7.73 -11.24
C GLY A 116 -20.22 6.78 -11.75
N ASP A 117 -18.96 7.19 -11.62
CA ASP A 117 -17.83 6.38 -12.08
C ASP A 117 -17.24 5.60 -10.91
N LEU A 118 -17.66 4.35 -10.78
CA LEU A 118 -17.19 3.43 -9.73
C LEU A 118 -15.67 3.19 -9.78
N LEU A 119 -15.05 3.26 -10.96
CA LEU A 119 -13.61 2.99 -11.11
C LEU A 119 -12.75 4.24 -10.91
N CYS A 120 -13.37 5.42 -10.87
CA CYS A 120 -12.67 6.67 -10.58
C CYS A 120 -12.07 6.65 -9.16
N ILE A 121 -10.81 7.02 -9.07
CA ILE A 121 -10.09 7.27 -7.81
C ILE A 121 -9.98 8.77 -7.60
N SER A 122 -10.42 9.25 -6.44
CA SER A 122 -10.47 10.67 -6.14
C SER A 122 -9.14 11.21 -5.59
N VAL A 123 -8.63 12.29 -6.18
CA VAL A 123 -7.50 13.08 -5.65
C VAL A 123 -7.87 13.97 -4.44
N ASP A 124 -9.14 13.93 -4.01
CA ASP A 124 -9.55 14.44 -2.69
C ASP A 124 -9.42 13.36 -1.60
N SER A 125 -9.17 12.09 -1.97
CA SER A 125 -9.00 11.01 -1.00
C SER A 125 -7.57 10.92 -0.49
N TRP A 126 -7.40 11.05 0.82
CA TRP A 126 -6.13 10.82 1.49
C TRP A 126 -5.61 9.40 1.21
N TRP A 127 -6.49 8.39 1.29
CA TRP A 127 -6.11 7.00 1.04
C TRP A 127 -5.64 6.78 -0.41
N ALA A 128 -6.29 7.44 -1.36
CA ALA A 128 -5.93 7.39 -2.77
C ALA A 128 -4.57 8.03 -3.05
N ASP A 129 -4.31 9.18 -2.44
CA ASP A 129 -3.05 9.92 -2.58
C ASP A 129 -1.89 9.13 -1.97
N MET A 130 -2.04 8.61 -0.75
CA MET A 130 -1.03 7.75 -0.12
C MET A 130 -0.74 6.49 -0.95
N ASN A 131 -1.81 5.84 -1.45
CA ASN A 131 -1.67 4.66 -2.28
C ASN A 131 -1.06 4.95 -3.65
N TYR A 132 -1.29 6.16 -4.22
CA TYR A 132 -0.62 6.57 -5.45
C TYR A 132 0.89 6.44 -5.32
N PHE A 133 1.48 6.95 -4.24
CA PHE A 133 2.93 6.87 -4.04
C PHE A 133 3.41 5.45 -3.81
N LEU A 134 2.63 4.63 -3.09
CA LEU A 134 2.88 3.19 -2.94
C LEU A 134 2.59 2.38 -4.22
N CYS A 135 2.10 3.00 -5.29
CA CYS A 135 1.95 2.40 -6.61
C CYS A 135 3.06 2.90 -7.56
N ALA A 136 3.11 4.21 -7.77
CA ALA A 136 3.95 4.86 -8.76
C ALA A 136 5.44 4.71 -8.45
N LEU A 137 5.87 4.93 -7.21
CA LEU A 137 7.29 4.86 -6.85
C LEU A 137 7.87 3.45 -6.99
N PRO A 138 7.30 2.38 -6.40
CA PRO A 138 7.81 1.03 -6.61
C PRO A 138 7.72 0.61 -8.08
N PHE A 139 6.65 0.96 -8.79
CA PHE A 139 6.51 0.61 -10.20
C PHE A 139 7.56 1.27 -11.09
N LEU A 140 7.78 2.58 -10.93
CA LEU A 140 8.74 3.34 -11.73
C LEU A 140 10.19 3.01 -11.35
N ALA A 141 10.47 2.68 -10.09
CA ALA A 141 11.77 2.14 -9.68
C ALA A 141 12.03 0.73 -10.26
N ALA A 142 11.00 -0.09 -10.44
CA ALA A 142 11.14 -1.38 -11.14
C ALA A 142 11.42 -1.19 -12.64
N VAL A 143 10.87 -0.13 -13.24
CA VAL A 143 11.21 0.27 -14.62
C VAL A 143 12.67 0.73 -14.68
N ASP A 144 13.08 1.62 -13.78
CA ASP A 144 14.45 2.17 -13.72
C ASP A 144 15.53 1.10 -13.47
N SER A 145 15.21 0.09 -12.66
CA SER A 145 16.09 -1.07 -12.41
C SER A 145 16.11 -2.11 -13.54
N GLY A 146 15.32 -1.93 -14.60
CA GLY A 146 15.26 -2.82 -15.75
C GLY A 146 14.46 -4.10 -15.55
N ILE A 147 13.90 -4.36 -14.36
CA ILE A 147 13.06 -5.54 -14.06
C ILE A 147 11.85 -5.63 -14.99
N MET A 148 11.29 -4.48 -15.36
CA MET A 148 10.11 -4.43 -16.22
C MET A 148 10.38 -4.81 -17.67
N GLY A 149 11.63 -4.75 -18.12
CA GLY A 149 12.05 -5.06 -19.49
C GLY A 149 11.62 -4.01 -20.53
N ILE A 150 11.41 -2.77 -20.10
CA ILE A 150 11.16 -1.60 -20.94
C ILE A 150 12.11 -0.46 -20.55
N SER A 151 12.30 0.51 -21.43
CA SER A 151 13.11 1.70 -21.14
C SER A 151 12.37 2.68 -20.21
N SER A 152 13.11 3.47 -19.46
CA SER A 152 12.57 4.42 -18.48
C SER A 152 11.75 5.57 -19.09
N ASP A 153 11.93 5.82 -20.39
CA ASP A 153 11.19 6.82 -21.16
C ASP A 153 9.94 6.27 -21.86
N GLU A 154 9.72 4.95 -21.85
CA GLU A 154 8.59 4.26 -22.50
C GLU A 154 7.33 4.18 -21.62
N VAL A 155 7.32 4.76 -20.41
CA VAL A 155 6.14 4.79 -19.54
C VAL A 155 5.84 6.21 -19.07
N MET A 156 4.56 6.57 -19.06
CA MET A 156 4.07 7.83 -18.52
C MET A 156 2.76 7.62 -17.77
N LEU A 157 2.70 8.11 -16.54
CA LEU A 157 1.49 8.17 -15.75
C LEU A 157 0.73 9.47 -16.03
N LEU A 158 -0.59 9.39 -16.11
CA LEU A 158 -1.41 10.59 -16.20
C LEU A 158 -1.49 11.31 -14.86
N PRO A 159 -1.48 12.66 -14.88
CA PRO A 159 -1.71 13.43 -13.68
C PRO A 159 -3.19 13.37 -13.26
N PRO A 160 -3.49 13.62 -11.97
CA PRO A 160 -4.87 13.81 -11.53
C PRO A 160 -5.51 15.05 -12.18
N PRO A 161 -6.85 15.20 -12.11
CA PRO A 161 -7.53 16.39 -12.62
C PRO A 161 -7.15 17.71 -11.92
N LYS A 162 -6.57 17.66 -10.71
CA LYS A 162 -6.11 18.82 -9.94
C LYS A 162 -4.88 18.45 -9.11
N ASP A 163 -4.19 19.45 -8.57
CA ASP A 163 -3.00 19.27 -7.71
C ASP A 163 -1.86 18.49 -8.38
N GLN A 164 -1.79 18.59 -9.72
CA GLN A 164 -0.90 17.79 -10.58
C GLN A 164 0.58 17.87 -10.19
N THR A 165 1.02 19.04 -9.73
CA THR A 165 2.41 19.30 -9.34
C THR A 165 2.86 18.54 -8.10
N ASN A 166 1.92 18.00 -7.32
CA ASN A 166 2.23 17.22 -6.13
C ASN A 166 2.59 15.77 -6.48
N PHE A 167 2.38 15.33 -7.72
CA PHE A 167 2.57 13.95 -8.15
C PHE A 167 3.69 13.85 -9.18
N CYS A 168 4.57 12.87 -9.01
CA CYS A 168 5.55 12.51 -10.04
C CYS A 168 4.95 11.50 -11.02
N LEU A 169 5.24 11.62 -12.31
CA LEU A 169 4.48 10.98 -13.40
C LEU A 169 5.31 10.02 -14.26
N ASN A 170 6.62 10.02 -14.09
CA ASN A 170 7.57 9.17 -14.82
C ASN A 170 8.86 9.04 -14.01
N VAL A 171 9.75 8.14 -14.44
CA VAL A 171 11.01 7.85 -13.74
C VAL A 171 11.81 9.12 -13.44
N SER A 172 12.03 9.98 -14.43
CA SER A 172 12.82 11.21 -14.27
C SER A 172 12.20 12.19 -13.27
N SER A 173 10.89 12.42 -13.34
CA SER A 173 10.19 13.29 -12.39
C SER A 173 10.19 12.71 -10.97
N CYS A 174 10.01 11.39 -10.80
CA CYS A 174 10.03 10.77 -9.47
C CYS A 174 11.44 10.77 -8.87
N GLN A 175 12.48 10.52 -9.67
CA GLN A 175 13.87 10.63 -9.23
C GLN A 175 14.23 12.06 -8.81
N SER A 176 13.68 13.06 -9.50
CA SER A 176 13.95 14.47 -9.19
C SER A 176 13.21 14.93 -7.92
N SER A 177 11.94 14.55 -7.76
CA SER A 177 11.10 14.97 -6.64
C SER A 177 11.34 14.14 -5.37
N PHE A 178 11.66 12.85 -5.50
CA PHE A 178 11.79 11.91 -4.40
C PHE A 178 13.06 11.04 -4.50
N PRO A 179 14.25 11.65 -4.64
CA PRO A 179 15.49 10.93 -4.94
C PRO A 179 15.83 9.85 -3.89
N GLU A 180 15.64 10.14 -2.61
CA GLU A 180 15.92 9.19 -1.53
C GLU A 180 14.96 8.00 -1.52
N ILE A 181 13.68 8.24 -1.82
CA ILE A 181 12.66 7.19 -1.82
C ILE A 181 12.86 6.28 -3.04
N MET A 182 13.12 6.87 -4.21
CA MET A 182 13.49 6.12 -5.41
C MET A 182 14.76 5.30 -5.19
N SER A 183 15.78 5.86 -4.52
CA SER A 183 16.99 5.12 -4.17
C SER A 183 16.71 3.91 -3.27
N LYS A 184 15.78 4.02 -2.30
CA LYS A 184 15.40 2.89 -1.43
C LYS A 184 14.67 1.80 -2.21
N TRP A 185 13.76 2.16 -3.11
CA TRP A 185 13.11 1.19 -4.01
C TRP A 185 14.10 0.54 -4.98
N ASN A 186 15.03 1.31 -5.54
CA ASN A 186 16.10 0.78 -6.39
C ASN A 186 17.01 -0.19 -5.62
N ALA A 187 17.34 0.11 -4.37
CA ALA A 187 18.08 -0.81 -3.51
C ALA A 187 17.31 -2.12 -3.29
N PHE A 188 16.01 -2.05 -3.02
CA PHE A 188 15.16 -3.25 -2.94
C PHE A 188 15.26 -4.12 -4.21
N TYR A 189 15.15 -3.53 -5.40
CA TYR A 189 15.23 -4.27 -6.66
C TYR A 189 16.63 -4.81 -6.97
N GLN A 190 17.69 -4.08 -6.62
CA GLN A 190 19.06 -4.59 -6.71
C GLN A 190 19.26 -5.82 -5.83
N HIS A 191 18.75 -5.79 -4.60
CA HIS A 191 18.79 -6.93 -3.70
C HIS A 191 17.91 -8.08 -4.18
N LEU A 192 16.76 -7.79 -4.78
CA LEU A 192 15.89 -8.81 -5.38
C LEU A 192 16.58 -9.57 -6.52
N GLN A 193 17.42 -8.89 -7.30
CA GLN A 193 18.22 -9.50 -8.38
C GLN A 193 19.46 -10.24 -7.85
N TYR A 194 19.85 -10.05 -6.59
CA TYR A 194 21.05 -10.66 -6.02
C TYR A 194 20.74 -12.07 -5.47
N PRO A 195 21.35 -13.15 -6.01
CA PRO A 195 20.97 -14.53 -5.66
C PRO A 195 21.15 -14.91 -4.18
N SER A 196 22.02 -14.20 -3.45
CA SER A 196 22.31 -14.50 -2.05
C SER A 196 21.41 -13.73 -1.06
N SER A 197 20.48 -12.91 -1.54
CA SER A 197 19.56 -12.16 -0.67
C SER A 197 18.60 -13.12 0.03
N SER A 198 18.55 -13.04 1.37
CA SER A 198 17.57 -13.80 2.13
C SER A 198 16.19 -13.14 2.07
N PHE A 199 15.14 -13.91 2.36
CA PHE A 199 13.78 -13.39 2.44
C PHE A 199 13.67 -12.25 3.47
N GLU A 200 14.34 -12.38 4.62
CA GLU A 200 14.41 -11.34 5.65
C GLU A 200 15.11 -10.07 5.15
N ASP A 201 16.19 -10.21 4.37
CA ASP A 201 16.89 -9.05 3.81
C ASP A 201 16.00 -8.31 2.80
N LEU A 202 15.28 -9.04 1.94
CA LEU A 202 14.33 -8.42 1.02
C LEU A 202 13.22 -7.66 1.78
N LEU A 203 12.74 -8.20 2.90
CA LEU A 203 11.78 -7.51 3.77
C LEU A 203 12.36 -6.22 4.35
N LYS A 204 13.65 -6.20 4.76
CA LYS A 204 14.30 -4.98 5.27
C LYS A 204 14.28 -3.86 4.23
N TYR A 205 14.66 -4.16 2.99
CA TYR A 205 14.68 -3.17 1.92
C TYR A 205 13.28 -2.73 1.49
N LEU A 206 12.32 -3.68 1.39
CA LEU A 206 10.92 -3.38 1.12
C LEU A 206 10.35 -2.42 2.16
N TRP A 207 10.50 -2.75 3.44
CA TRP A 207 9.93 -1.96 4.53
C TRP A 207 10.61 -0.59 4.67
N ALA A 208 11.91 -0.50 4.44
CA ALA A 208 12.62 0.79 4.41
C ALA A 208 12.07 1.71 3.31
N ALA A 209 11.84 1.18 2.09
CA ALA A 209 11.27 1.95 0.99
C ALA A 209 9.80 2.31 1.24
N HIS A 210 9.01 1.37 1.74
CA HIS A 210 7.60 1.54 2.03
C HIS A 210 7.34 2.57 3.14
N ALA A 211 8.02 2.46 4.28
CA ALA A 211 7.88 3.39 5.40
C ALA A 211 8.29 4.81 4.99
N SER A 212 9.43 4.95 4.28
CA SER A 212 9.88 6.24 3.76
C SER A 212 8.90 6.86 2.76
N THR A 213 8.20 6.04 1.99
CA THR A 213 7.15 6.49 1.06
C THR A 213 5.97 7.08 1.82
N LEU A 214 5.46 6.34 2.83
CA LEU A 214 4.34 6.79 3.64
C LEU A 214 4.66 8.03 4.48
N GLU A 215 5.85 8.11 5.08
CA GLU A 215 6.24 9.26 5.88
C GLU A 215 6.22 10.55 5.04
N ASN A 216 6.72 10.48 3.81
CA ASN A 216 6.77 11.64 2.92
C ASN A 216 5.38 12.01 2.37
N ALA A 217 4.65 11.03 1.82
CA ALA A 217 3.31 11.26 1.30
C ALA A 217 2.34 11.76 2.39
N GLY A 218 2.47 11.24 3.62
CA GLY A 218 1.63 11.63 4.75
C GLY A 218 1.77 13.12 5.07
N LYS A 219 2.99 13.66 4.99
CA LYS A 219 3.25 15.10 5.19
C LYS A 219 2.67 15.95 4.05
N ILE A 220 2.68 15.46 2.82
CA ILE A 220 2.19 16.21 1.65
C ILE A 220 0.66 16.34 1.66
N PHE A 221 -0.05 15.27 2.02
CA PHE A 221 -1.51 15.19 1.89
C PHE A 221 -2.26 15.24 3.22
N GLU A 222 -1.59 15.64 4.31
CA GLU A 222 -2.16 15.76 5.64
C GLU A 222 -3.50 16.53 5.68
N ASP A 223 -3.61 17.58 4.86
CA ASP A 223 -4.81 18.41 4.71
C ASP A 223 -6.04 17.62 4.25
N ARG A 224 -5.85 16.53 3.52
CA ARG A 224 -6.94 15.67 3.02
C ARG A 224 -7.70 14.97 4.13
N LEU A 225 -7.07 14.76 5.29
CA LEU A 225 -7.71 14.17 6.44
C LEU A 225 -8.86 15.04 6.98
N GLU A 226 -8.88 16.35 6.69
CA GLU A 226 -9.98 17.24 7.04
C GLU A 226 -11.31 16.89 6.33
N TYR A 227 -11.27 16.09 5.27
CA TYR A 227 -12.47 15.72 4.51
C TYR A 227 -13.18 14.49 5.10
N TYR A 228 -12.57 13.86 6.10
CA TYR A 228 -13.08 12.66 6.73
C TYR A 228 -13.72 12.95 8.09
N SER A 229 -14.53 12.01 8.58
CA SER A 229 -14.96 12.02 9.98
C SER A 229 -13.75 11.95 10.90
N LYS A 230 -13.85 12.49 12.12
CA LYS A 230 -12.74 12.41 13.08
C LYS A 230 -12.27 10.96 13.32
N PRO A 231 -13.16 9.96 13.52
CA PRO A 231 -12.72 8.57 13.66
C PRO A 231 -11.94 8.02 12.46
N GLU A 232 -12.33 8.34 11.23
CA GLU A 232 -11.62 7.86 10.03
C GLU A 232 -10.29 8.60 9.83
N ALA A 233 -10.25 9.91 10.10
CA ALA A 233 -9.02 10.69 10.05
C ALA A 233 -8.00 10.20 11.09
N ASP A 234 -8.46 9.95 12.33
CA ASP A 234 -7.63 9.39 13.40
C ASP A 234 -7.15 7.97 13.01
N PHE A 235 -8.01 7.14 12.39
CA PHE A 235 -7.60 5.83 11.89
C PHE A 235 -6.53 5.91 10.79
N GLY A 236 -6.63 6.83 9.83
CA GLY A 236 -5.59 7.04 8.82
C GLY A 236 -4.22 7.37 9.43
N ARG A 237 -4.19 8.24 10.46
CA ARG A 237 -2.95 8.57 11.21
C ARG A 237 -2.41 7.37 11.96
N ASN A 238 -3.28 6.67 12.70
CA ASN A 238 -2.91 5.48 13.46
C ASN A 238 -2.41 4.36 12.53
N TRP A 239 -2.95 4.28 11.32
CA TRP A 239 -2.51 3.34 10.29
C TRP A 239 -1.08 3.59 9.84
N CYS A 240 -0.68 4.85 9.59
CA CYS A 240 0.72 5.18 9.29
C CYS A 240 1.67 4.73 10.41
N VAL A 241 1.32 5.02 11.67
CA VAL A 241 2.10 4.57 12.84
C VAL A 241 2.17 3.05 12.90
N ALA A 242 1.05 2.36 12.67
CA ALA A 242 1.01 0.90 12.65
C ALA A 242 1.94 0.29 11.61
N VAL A 243 2.04 0.92 10.43
CA VAL A 243 2.95 0.49 9.38
C VAL A 243 4.42 0.58 9.82
N GLU A 244 4.80 1.55 10.65
CA GLU A 244 6.15 1.62 11.22
C GLU A 244 6.46 0.41 12.11
N TYR A 245 5.47 -0.08 12.87
CA TYR A 245 5.60 -1.31 13.66
C TYR A 245 5.65 -2.58 12.80
N LEU A 246 4.86 -2.64 11.72
CA LEU A 246 4.96 -3.72 10.75
C LEU A 246 6.34 -3.74 10.08
N ALA A 247 6.87 -2.56 9.75
CA ALA A 247 8.22 -2.40 9.19
C ALA A 247 9.30 -2.85 10.17
N ALA A 248 9.24 -2.41 11.44
CA ALA A 248 10.20 -2.78 12.46
C ALA A 248 10.19 -4.28 12.80
N SER A 249 9.04 -4.95 12.62
CA SER A 249 8.89 -6.40 12.80
C SER A 249 9.16 -7.21 11.53
N LEU A 250 9.52 -6.55 10.41
CA LEU A 250 9.71 -7.18 9.11
C LEU A 250 8.50 -8.04 8.71
N PHE A 251 7.30 -7.52 8.90
CA PHE A 251 6.07 -8.27 8.66
C PHE A 251 6.00 -8.75 7.19
N PRO A 252 5.79 -10.06 6.93
CA PRO A 252 5.81 -10.60 5.58
C PRO A 252 4.53 -10.27 4.81
N THR A 253 4.64 -9.48 3.76
CA THR A 253 3.52 -8.99 2.94
C THR A 253 3.21 -9.90 1.73
N THR A 254 3.18 -11.21 1.97
CA THR A 254 2.85 -12.23 0.95
C THR A 254 1.34 -12.28 0.70
N LEU A 255 0.88 -12.98 -0.35
CA LEU A 255 -0.53 -13.04 -0.74
C LEU A 255 -1.42 -13.50 0.41
N ILE A 256 -1.12 -14.68 0.96
CA ILE A 256 -1.94 -15.31 2.01
C ILE A 256 -1.86 -14.50 3.30
N ILE A 257 -0.67 -14.10 3.73
CA ILE A 257 -0.49 -13.39 5.01
C ILE A 257 -1.21 -12.05 4.97
N THR A 258 -1.07 -11.31 3.88
CA THR A 258 -1.75 -10.02 3.74
C THR A 258 -3.26 -10.19 3.62
N HIS A 259 -3.76 -11.20 2.87
CA HIS A 259 -5.18 -11.48 2.78
C HIS A 259 -5.81 -11.75 4.15
N GLU A 260 -5.18 -12.60 4.97
CA GLU A 260 -5.65 -12.89 6.33
C GLU A 260 -5.57 -11.66 7.24
N PHE A 261 -4.47 -10.91 7.16
CA PHE A 261 -4.29 -9.66 7.91
C PHE A 261 -5.45 -8.67 7.65
N GLN A 262 -5.88 -8.54 6.39
CA GLN A 262 -6.92 -7.58 6.01
C GLN A 262 -8.31 -7.89 6.56
N LYS A 263 -8.58 -9.13 7.01
CA LYS A 263 -9.84 -9.49 7.66
C LYS A 263 -10.06 -8.71 8.97
N GLY A 264 -8.98 -8.26 9.61
CA GLY A 264 -9.02 -7.42 10.81
C GLY A 264 -9.21 -5.93 10.55
N LEU A 265 -9.14 -5.48 9.29
CA LEU A 265 -9.29 -4.06 8.96
C LEU A 265 -10.78 -3.65 8.93
N PRO A 266 -11.09 -2.37 9.20
CA PRO A 266 -12.44 -1.85 9.12
C PRO A 266 -13.08 -2.12 7.73
N PRO A 267 -14.25 -2.78 7.66
CA PRO A 267 -14.91 -3.15 6.40
C PRO A 267 -15.60 -1.97 5.71
N ARG A 268 -15.64 -0.80 6.36
CA ARG A 268 -16.12 0.48 5.82
C ARG A 268 -15.31 1.63 6.40
N MET A 269 -15.49 2.83 5.85
CA MET A 269 -15.03 4.06 6.50
C MET A 269 -15.68 4.22 7.88
N LEU A 270 -14.90 4.69 8.84
CA LEU A 270 -15.40 5.02 10.16
C LEU A 270 -16.21 6.32 10.12
N VAL A 271 -17.26 6.40 10.91
CA VAL A 271 -18.16 7.53 11.00
C VAL A 271 -18.27 8.04 12.44
N ASN A 272 -18.81 9.24 12.60
CA ASN A 272 -19.06 9.80 13.93
C ASN A 272 -19.97 8.86 14.73
N GLY A 273 -19.50 8.44 15.91
CA GLY A 273 -20.20 7.47 16.77
C GLY A 273 -19.49 6.12 16.86
N ASP A 274 -18.68 5.76 15.86
CA ASP A 274 -17.88 4.54 15.90
C ASP A 274 -16.85 4.62 17.04
N ARG A 275 -16.88 3.64 17.94
CA ARG A 275 -15.97 3.53 19.08
C ARG A 275 -15.61 2.07 19.31
N ALA A 276 -14.43 1.67 18.88
CA ALA A 276 -13.90 0.35 19.22
C ALA A 276 -13.78 0.20 20.75
N PRO A 277 -14.04 -0.99 21.32
CA PRO A 277 -14.39 -2.24 20.65
C PRO A 277 -15.92 -2.47 20.49
N PHE A 278 -16.74 -1.42 20.46
CA PHE A 278 -18.20 -1.50 20.52
C PHE A 278 -18.91 -1.09 19.21
N ILE A 279 -18.24 -1.22 18.06
CA ILE A 279 -18.87 -0.95 16.76
C ILE A 279 -19.70 -2.17 16.40
N SER A 280 -21.02 -2.03 16.38
CA SER A 280 -21.96 -3.17 16.36
C SER A 280 -21.99 -3.94 15.04
N ASP A 281 -21.62 -3.30 13.94
CA ASP A 281 -21.56 -3.93 12.61
C ASP A 281 -20.15 -4.44 12.25
N PHE A 282 -19.19 -4.39 13.20
CA PHE A 282 -17.86 -4.95 13.04
C PHE A 282 -17.76 -6.28 13.79
N THR A 283 -16.91 -7.19 13.30
CA THR A 283 -16.59 -8.42 14.05
C THR A 283 -15.78 -8.09 15.30
N ASP A 284 -15.75 -9.02 16.27
CA ASP A 284 -14.90 -8.88 17.46
C ASP A 284 -13.43 -8.68 17.09
N PHE A 285 -12.97 -9.38 16.03
CA PHE A 285 -11.60 -9.25 15.54
C PHE A 285 -11.32 -7.85 14.98
N GLN A 286 -12.22 -7.30 14.16
CA GLN A 286 -12.09 -5.94 13.62
C GLN A 286 -12.11 -4.88 14.73
N ASN A 287 -13.00 -5.04 15.71
CA ASN A 287 -13.07 -4.17 16.88
C ASN A 287 -11.78 -4.23 17.71
N ALA A 288 -11.22 -5.43 17.95
CA ALA A 288 -9.99 -5.61 18.67
C ALA A 288 -8.79 -4.97 17.95
N VAL A 289 -8.65 -5.22 16.64
CA VAL A 289 -7.59 -4.61 15.81
C VAL A 289 -7.69 -3.09 15.85
N LEU A 290 -8.87 -2.51 15.58
CA LEU A 290 -9.05 -1.06 15.59
C LEU A 290 -8.73 -0.44 16.96
N LEU A 291 -9.10 -1.13 18.05
CA LEU A 291 -8.75 -0.72 19.41
C LEU A 291 -7.23 -0.69 19.61
N VAL A 292 -6.52 -1.76 19.23
CA VAL A 292 -5.06 -1.86 19.34
C VAL A 292 -4.38 -0.73 18.55
N LEU A 293 -4.79 -0.50 17.30
CA LEU A 293 -4.25 0.57 16.46
C LEU A 293 -4.40 1.95 17.11
N SER A 294 -5.51 2.19 17.81
CA SER A 294 -5.76 3.47 18.50
C SER A 294 -4.80 3.78 19.66
N PHE A 295 -4.14 2.76 20.21
CA PHE A 295 -3.18 2.94 21.30
C PHE A 295 -1.75 3.18 20.82
N LEU A 296 -1.41 2.81 19.58
CA LEU A 296 -0.02 2.87 19.08
C LEU A 296 0.59 4.28 19.14
N PRO A 297 -0.09 5.37 18.71
CA PRO A 297 0.51 6.71 18.81
C PRO A 297 0.73 7.19 20.25
N ARG A 298 -0.05 6.67 21.20
CA ARG A 298 0.13 7.00 22.63
C ARG A 298 1.37 6.32 23.20
N LEU A 299 1.62 5.09 22.75
CA LEU A 299 2.85 4.38 23.09
C LEU A 299 4.04 5.13 22.53
N ASP A 300 4.00 5.52 21.26
CA ASP A 300 5.09 6.23 20.60
C ASP A 300 5.43 7.58 21.27
N ASN A 301 4.41 8.39 21.58
CA ASN A 301 4.58 9.64 22.34
C ASN A 301 5.07 9.42 23.79
N SER A 302 4.70 8.29 24.42
CA SER A 302 5.22 7.94 25.75
C SER A 302 6.65 7.39 25.71
N SER A 303 7.07 6.81 24.58
CA SER A 303 8.41 6.32 24.31
C SER A 303 9.34 7.33 23.64
N ALA A 304 8.88 8.56 23.37
CA ALA A 304 9.75 9.69 23.04
C ALA A 304 10.78 9.99 24.15
N HIS A 305 10.62 9.41 25.35
CA HIS A 305 11.63 9.39 26.41
C HIS A 305 12.53 8.13 26.44
N CYS A 306 12.34 7.13 25.58
CA CYS A 306 13.07 5.85 25.67
C CYS A 306 13.46 5.15 24.35
N LEU A 307 12.93 5.52 23.17
CA LEU A 307 13.16 4.73 21.94
C LEU A 307 13.69 5.49 20.71
N ILE A 308 13.80 6.83 20.71
CA ILE A 308 14.39 7.60 19.59
C ILE A 308 15.89 7.86 19.81
N ALA A 309 16.62 6.87 20.31
CA ALA A 309 18.05 7.00 20.56
C ALA A 309 18.82 5.73 20.23
N ILE A 310 18.53 5.08 19.09
CA ILE A 310 19.46 4.09 18.51
C ILE A 310 19.37 4.18 16.98
N SER A 311 20.00 5.24 16.45
CA SER A 311 20.53 5.29 15.08
C SER A 311 21.92 4.67 15.05
#